data_AF-A0A392VX07-F1
#
_entry.id   AF-A0A392VX07-F1
#
_cell.length_a   1.000
_cell.length_b   1.000
_cell.length_c   1.000
_cell.angle_alpha   90.00
_cell.angle_beta   90.00
_cell.angle_gamma   90.00
#
_symmetry.space_group_name_H-M   'P 1'
#
loop_
_entity.id
_entity.type
_entity.pdbx_description
1 polymer ?
#
loop_
_entity_poly.entity_id
_entity_poly.type
_entity_poly.pdbx_seq_one_letter_code
_entity_poly.pdbx_strand_id
1 'polypeptide(L)' 'MNNKPSIFKGGYDPDGAQRWIEGIERIFGAMSDTYQLYPGVNLQ' A
#
# COMPACT_ATOMS: atom_id res chain seq x y z
N MET A 1 -13.05 -8.21 8.44
CA MET A 1 -12.04 -8.14 7.37
C MET A 1 -10.68 -8.47 7.97
N ASN A 2 -9.90 -9.35 7.35
CA ASN A 2 -8.61 -9.76 7.87
C ASN A 2 -7.57 -8.71 7.47
N ASN A 3 -7.39 -7.68 8.31
CA ASN A 3 -6.57 -6.49 8.03
C ASN A 3 -5.06 -6.73 8.24
N LYS A 4 -4.61 -7.98 8.06
CA LYS A 4 -3.19 -8.29 8.23
C LYS A 4 -2.44 -7.84 6.97
N PRO A 5 -1.39 -7.02 7.10
CA PRO A 5 -0.56 -6.64 5.96
C PRO A 5 -0.04 -7.90 5.27
N SER A 6 -0.09 -7.93 3.93
CA SER A 6 0.50 -9.06 3.21
C SER A 6 2.02 -9.05 3.41
N ILE A 7 2.58 -10.19 3.80
CA ILE A 7 4.02 -10.35 4.02
C ILE A 7 4.59 -11.07 2.80
N PHE A 8 5.41 -10.36 2.02
CA PHE A 8 6.22 -11.00 0.99
C PHE A 8 7.43 -11.67 1.63
N LYS A 9 7.56 -12.98 1.43
CA LYS A 9 8.62 -13.80 2.05
C LYS A 9 9.92 -13.80 1.23
N GLY A 10 9.96 -13.14 0.07
CA GLY A 10 11.10 -13.16 -0.85
C GLY A 10 11.15 -14.40 -1.75
N GLY A 11 12.24 -14.54 -2.52
CA GLY A 11 12.43 -15.61 -3.50
C GLY A 11 12.20 -15.17 -4.95
N TYR A 12 12.55 -16.02 -5.92
CA TYR A 12 12.26 -15.80 -7.34
C TYR A 12 10.81 -16.18 -7.64
N ASP A 13 9.88 -15.34 -7.20
CA ASP A 13 8.44 -15.44 -7.43
C ASP A 13 7.95 -14.12 -8.04
N PRO A 14 8.04 -13.95 -9.38
CA PRO A 14 7.68 -12.70 -10.04
C PRO A 14 6.18 -12.38 -9.87
N ASP A 15 5.32 -13.38 -9.89
CA ASP A 15 3.87 -13.22 -9.72
C ASP A 15 3.51 -12.81 -8.29
N GLY A 16 4.15 -13.46 -7.29
CA GLY A 16 3.99 -13.10 -5.89
C GLY A 16 4.52 -11.70 -5.58
N ALA A 17 5.63 -11.30 -6.19
CA ALA A 17 6.19 -9.95 -6.06
C ALA A 17 5.25 -8.89 -6.64
N GLN A 18 4.70 -9.11 -7.84
CA GLN A 18 3.74 -8.19 -8.45
C GLN A 18 2.50 -7.99 -7.58
N ARG A 19 1.89 -9.09 -7.11
CA ARG A 19 0.69 -9.03 -6.26
C ARG A 19 0.94 -8.33 -4.93
N TRP A 20 2.15 -8.46 -4.38
CA TRP A 20 2.55 -7.75 -3.17
C TRP A 20 2.65 -6.24 -3.43
N ILE A 21 3.29 -5.82 -4.52
CA ILE A 21 3.41 -4.41 -4.91
C ILE A 21 2.04 -3.77 -5.12
N GLU A 22 1.13 -4.42 -5.87
CA GLU A 22 -0.25 -3.94 -6.08
C GLU A 22 -1.01 -3.73 -4.75
N GLY A 23 -0.80 -4.62 -3.78
CA GLY A 23 -1.38 -4.51 -2.45
C GLY A 23 -0.86 -3.30 -1.67
N ILE A 24 0.45 -3.00 -1.79
CA ILE A 24 1.09 -1.84 -1.18
C ILE A 24 0.59 -0.54 -1.81
N GLU A 25 0.55 -0.46 -3.14
CA GLU A 25 0.05 0.72 -3.86
C GLU A 25 -1.39 1.05 -3.48
N ARG A 26 -2.24 0.05 -3.29
CA ARG A 26 -3.64 0.27 -2.86
C ARG A 26 -3.76 0.81 -1.44
N ILE A 27 -2.86 0.42 -0.52
CA ILE A 27 -2.82 0.97 0.85
C ILE A 27 -2.39 2.44 0.80
N PHE A 28 -1.29 2.73 0.10
CA PHE A 28 -0.80 4.09 -0.03
C PHE A 28 -1.72 5.00 -0.84
N GLY A 29 -2.40 4.48 -1.87
CA GLY A 29 -3.43 5.18 -2.61
C GLY A 29 -4.60 5.57 -1.71
N ALA A 30 -5.12 4.64 -0.90
CA ALA A 30 -6.17 4.94 0.07
C ALA A 30 -5.72 5.94 1.15
N MET A 31 -4.44 5.92 1.54
CA MET A 31 -3.87 6.96 2.42
C MET A 31 -3.72 8.30 1.69
N SER A 32 -3.37 8.29 0.40
CA SER A 32 -3.23 9.48 -0.46
C SER A 32 -4.56 10.20 -0.66
N ASP A 33 -5.67 9.47 -0.83
CA ASP A 33 -7.01 10.06 -0.90
C ASP A 33 -7.33 10.88 0.36
N THR A 34 -6.84 10.46 1.54
CA THR A 34 -6.92 11.27 2.77
C THR A 34 -6.16 12.60 2.64
N TYR A 35 -5.01 12.65 1.96
CA TYR A 35 -4.28 13.89 1.71
C TYR A 35 -4.91 14.75 0.60
N GLN A 36 -5.54 14.13 -0.40
CA GLN A 36 -6.30 14.86 -1.43
C GLN A 36 -7.61 15.47 -0.88
N LEU A 37 -8.24 14.82 0.10
CA LEU A 37 -9.44 15.32 0.79
C LEU A 37 -9.13 16.39 1.85
N TYR A 38 -7.87 16.53 2.29
CA TYR A 38 -7.42 17.58 3.20
C TYR A 38 -6.13 18.25 2.68
N PRO A 39 -6.22 19.17 1.70
CA PRO A 39 -5.05 19.78 1.03
C PRO A 39 -4.24 20.77 1.91
N GLY A 40 -4.25 20.62 3.24
CA GLY A 40 -3.56 21.49 4.19
C GLY A 40 -2.79 20.78 5.31
N VAL A 41 -2.69 19.44 5.28
CA VAL A 41 -1.89 18.70 6.27
C VAL A 41 -0.42 18.81 5.92
N ASN A 42 0.24 19.81 6.49
CA ASN A 42 1.70 19.98 6.44
C ASN A 42 2.29 19.10 7.54
N LEU A 43 2.90 17.96 7.19
CA LEU A 43 3.70 17.16 8.13
C LEU A 43 5.02 17.91 8.37
N GLN A 44 4.99 18.90 9.27
CA GLN A 44 6.17 19.47 9.90
C GLN A 44 6.49 18.74 11.19
#